data_AF-N0D2G7-F1
#
_entry.id   AF-N0D2G7-F1
#
_cell.length_a   1.000
_cell.length_b   1.000
_cell.length_c   1.000
_cell.angle_alpha   90.00
_cell.angle_beta   90.00
_cell.angle_gamma   90.00
#
_symmetry.space_group_name_H-M   'P 1'
#
loop_
_entity.id
_entity.type
_entity.pdbx_description
1 polymer ?
#
loop_
_entity_poly.entity_id
_entity_poly.type
_entity_poly.pdbx_seq_one_letter_code
_entity_poly.pdbx_strand_id
1 'polypeptide(L)' 'MAATWGRLSAAGRKAGLPQPVNDMWIAACCLTYDLPLATLNLKDYAYFREHHRLRILGEQ' A
#
# COMPACT_ATOMS: atom_id res chain seq x y z
N MET A 1 -4.77 -11.51 -2.84
CA MET A 1 -4.01 -10.33 -3.30
C MET A 1 -4.60 -9.67 -4.55
N ALA A 2 -4.99 -10.39 -5.62
CA ALA A 2 -5.53 -9.77 -6.83
C ALA A 2 -6.74 -8.83 -6.60
N ALA A 3 -7.74 -9.26 -5.80
CA ALA A 3 -8.89 -8.42 -5.47
C ALA A 3 -8.51 -7.17 -4.64
N THR A 4 -7.57 -7.31 -3.70
CA THR A 4 -7.05 -6.20 -2.90
C THR A 4 -6.30 -5.20 -3.76
N TRP A 5 -5.41 -5.68 -4.65
CA TRP A 5 -4.69 -4.85 -5.61
C TRP A 5 -5.66 -4.07 -6.52
N GLY A 6 -6.70 -4.72 -7.04
CA GLY A 6 -7.73 -4.07 -7.85
C GLY A 6 -8.43 -2.93 -7.11
N ARG A 7 -8.75 -3.11 -5.82
CA ARG A 7 -9.31 -2.04 -4.97
C ARG A 7 -8.33 -0.88 -4.75
N LEU A 8 -7.06 -1.18 -4.46
CA LEU A 8 -6.02 -0.16 -4.31
C LEU A 8 -5.81 0.63 -5.60
N SER A 9 -5.81 -0.06 -6.75
CA SER A 9 -5.65 0.55 -8.07
C SER A 9 -6.79 1.51 -8.39
N ALA A 10 -8.04 1.08 -8.15
CA ALA A 10 -9.21 1.93 -8.33
C ALA A 10 -9.20 3.15 -7.39
N ALA A 11 -8.81 2.96 -6.12
CA ALA A 11 -8.72 4.03 -5.14
C ALA A 11 -7.64 5.06 -5.49
N GLY A 12 -6.43 4.61 -5.82
CA GLY A 12 -5.32 5.49 -6.23
C GLY A 12 -5.66 6.28 -7.50
N ARG A 13 -6.27 5.62 -8.50
CA ARG A 13 -6.75 6.28 -9.72
C ARG A 13 -7.80 7.36 -9.41
N LYS A 14 -8.75 7.09 -8.51
CA LYS A 14 -9.76 8.07 -8.08
C LYS A 14 -9.14 9.25 -7.32
N ALA A 15 -8.07 9.01 -6.57
CA ALA A 15 -7.35 10.03 -5.83
C ALA A 15 -6.37 10.87 -6.68
N GLY A 16 -6.22 10.57 -7.98
CA GLY A 16 -5.23 11.24 -8.84
C GLY A 16 -3.77 10.91 -8.48
N LEU A 17 -3.55 9.85 -7.72
CA LEU A 17 -2.23 9.40 -7.28
C LEU A 17 -1.84 8.15 -8.07
N PRO A 18 -1.02 8.27 -9.14
CA PRO A 18 -0.47 7.11 -9.80
C PRO A 18 0.54 6.45 -8.86
N GLN A 19 0.06 5.45 -8.12
CA GLN A 19 0.90 4.61 -7.27
C GLN A 19 1.78 3.71 -8.16
N PRO A 20 3.09 3.57 -7.88
CA PRO A 20 3.94 2.59 -8.57
C PRO A 20 3.33 1.19 -8.51
N VAL A 21 3.31 0.48 -9.65
CA VAL A 21 2.64 -0.83 -9.77
C VAL A 21 3.21 -1.85 -8.78
N ASN A 22 4.53 -1.87 -8.60
CA ASN A 22 5.21 -2.80 -7.68
C ASN A 22 4.88 -2.51 -6.22
N ASP A 23 4.90 -1.24 -5.80
CA ASP A 23 4.61 -0.88 -4.42
C ASP A 23 3.15 -1.16 -4.05
N MET A 24 2.23 -0.93 -4.99
CA MET A 24 0.84 -1.33 -4.81
C MET A 24 0.68 -2.85 -4.68
N TRP A 25 1.45 -3.64 -5.43
CA TRP A 25 1.45 -5.10 -5.30
C TRP A 25 1.96 -5.55 -3.93
N ILE A 26 3.07 -4.97 -3.45
CA ILE A 26 3.61 -5.25 -2.11
C ILE A 26 2.59 -4.87 -1.03
N ALA A 27 2.03 -3.66 -1.10
CA ALA A 27 0.99 -3.21 -0.16
C ALA A 27 -0.23 -4.13 -0.18
N ALA A 28 -0.68 -4.56 -1.36
CA ALA A 28 -1.80 -5.50 -1.49
C ALA A 28 -1.50 -6.86 -0.85
N CYS A 29 -0.26 -7.36 -0.95
CA CYS A 29 0.17 -8.58 -0.27
C CYS A 29 0.09 -8.41 1.25
N CYS A 30 0.74 -7.37 1.80
CA CYS A 30 0.72 -7.07 3.24
C CYS A 30 -0.71 -6.96 3.79
N LEU A 31 -1.58 -6.20 3.11
CA LEU A 31 -2.97 -6.01 3.51
C LEU A 31 -3.82 -7.29 3.39
N THR A 32 -3.53 -8.15 2.40
CA THR A 32 -4.27 -9.42 2.23
C THR A 32 -3.94 -10.39 3.35
N TYR A 33 -2.68 -10.45 3.77
CA TYR A 33 -2.19 -11.44 4.73
C TYR A 33 -2.03 -10.89 6.14
N ASP A 34 -2.50 -9.66 6.40
CA ASP A 34 -2.34 -8.94 7.67
C ASP A 34 -0.89 -8.93 8.18
N LEU A 35 0.05 -8.67 7.26
CA LEU A 35 1.47 -8.55 7.57
C LEU A 35 1.89 -7.07 7.62
N PRO A 36 2.75 -6.68 8.58
CA PRO A 36 3.34 -5.35 8.55
C PRO A 36 4.46 -5.28 7.49
N LEU A 37 4.70 -4.09 6.94
CA LEU A 37 5.74 -3.82 5.95
C LEU A 37 6.96 -3.19 6.60
N ALA A 38 8.11 -3.86 6.56
CA ALA A 38 9.40 -3.24 6.86
C ALA A 38 9.96 -2.60 5.58
N THR A 39 10.09 -1.28 5.56
CA THR A 39 10.61 -0.55 4.40
C THR A 39 11.23 0.78 4.82
N LEU A 40 12.26 1.21 4.09
CA LEU A 40 12.77 2.58 4.18
C LEU A 40 12.06 3.53 3.20
N ASN A 41 11.23 3.01 2.28
CA ASN A 41 10.49 3.81 1.31
C ASN A 41 9.20 4.39 1.90
N LEU A 42 9.30 5.10 3.03
CA LEU A 42 8.14 5.56 3.80
C LEU A 42 7.21 6.46 2.96
N LYS A 43 7.80 7.31 2.10
CA LYS A 43 7.07 8.27 1.28
C LYS A 43 6.08 7.61 0.33
N ASP A 44 6.51 6.56 -0.37
CA ASP A 44 5.67 5.91 -1.38
C ASP A 44 4.59 5.03 -0.73
N TYR A 45 4.82 4.58 0.51
CA TYR A 45 3.84 3.81 1.26
C TYR A 45 2.90 4.64 2.15
N ALA A 46 3.12 5.95 2.27
CA ALA A 46 2.35 6.84 3.15
C ALA A 46 0.84 6.80 2.84
N TYR A 47 0.46 6.83 1.56
CA TYR A 47 -0.94 6.74 1.15
C TYR A 47 -1.60 5.42 1.59
N PHE A 48 -0.89 4.29 1.45
CA PHE A 48 -1.42 2.98 1.86
C PHE A 48 -1.56 2.89 3.39
N ARG A 49 -0.63 3.49 4.13
CA ARG A 49 -0.72 3.62 5.59
C ARG A 49 -1.95 4.44 5.98
N GLU A 50 -2.11 5.63 5.40
CA GLU A 50 -3.14 6.60 5.77
C GLU A 50 -4.55 6.20 5.33
N HIS A 51 -4.70 5.63 4.14
CA HIS A 51 -6.02 5.34 3.56
C HIS A 51 -6.41 3.85 3.60
N HIS A 52 -5.43 2.96 3.73
CA HIS A 52 -5.65 1.51 3.62
C HIS A 52 -5.18 0.72 4.85
N ARG A 53 -4.74 1.41 5.91
CA ARG A 53 -4.32 0.82 7.19
C ARG A 53 -3.11 -0.13 7.05
N LEU A 54 -2.25 0.11 6.06
CA LEU A 54 -0.99 -0.61 5.96
C LEU A 54 -0.12 -0.29 7.19
N ARG A 55 0.27 -1.33 7.94
CA ARG A 55 1.19 -1.18 9.07
C ARG A 55 2.63 -1.13 8.56
N ILE A 56 3.41 -0.14 8.99
CA ILE A 56 4.82 0.00 8.63
C ILE A 56 5.67 -0.22 9.89
N LEU A 57 6.75 -0.98 9.76
CA LEU A 57 7.73 -1.21 10.84
C LEU A 57 8.93 -0.27 10.68
N GLY A 58 9.51 0.12 11.81
CA GLY A 58 10.74 0.94 11.82
C GLY A 58 10.50 2.44 11.73
N GLU A 59 9.27 2.91 11.92
CA GLU A 59 8.97 4.32 12.16
C GLU A 59 9.48 4.68 13.58
N GLN A 60 10.75 5.06 13.70
CA GLN A 60 11.33 5.73 14.87
C GLN A 60 11.80 7.13 14.47
#